data_AF-E1ZUM8-F1
#
_entry.id   AF-E1ZUM8-F1
#
_cell.length_a   1.000
_cell.length_b   1.000
_cell.length_c   1.000
_cell.angle_alpha   90.00
_cell.angle_beta   90.00
_cell.angle_gamma   90.00
#
_symmetry.space_group_name_H-M   'P 1'
#
loop_
_entity.id
_entity.type
_entity.pdbx_description
1 polymer ?
#
loop_
_entity_poly.entity_id
_entity_poly.type
_entity_poly.pdbx_seq_one_letter_code
_entity_poly.pdbx_strand_id
1 'polypeptide(L)'
;ASRGVLRRLRAADQAKRETAKARNDLESYVIGTRDKVEGGEEVAGVSTEAQREAFLAQLAEVEDWLYGDGEAVGAEEYRAQLRKLRLVGDRLFERAAEAAARPRVLRLAGDFVDLARKAANSWPDIKPWLNASDIAALVAKVVGSTLPTLPTPHAAHVAHAARAAHAAGRACPLPWTTSAPG
;
A
#
# COMPACT_ATOMS: atom_id res chain seq x y z
N ALA A 1 11.92 12.02 53.68
CA ALA A 1 12.94 12.24 52.63
C ALA A 1 13.08 11.10 51.61
N SER A 2 13.22 9.83 52.05
CA SER A 2 13.55 8.68 51.16
C SER A 2 12.56 8.40 50.01
N ARG A 3 11.25 8.47 50.24
CA ARG A 3 10.22 8.28 49.18
C ARG A 3 10.27 9.32 48.06
N GLY A 4 10.71 10.55 48.36
CA GLY A 4 10.87 11.61 47.36
C GLY A 4 12.07 11.35 46.43
N VAL A 5 13.17 10.88 47.00
CA VAL A 5 14.37 10.49 46.24
C VAL A 5 14.07 9.32 45.32
N LEU A 6 13.42 8.27 45.83
CA LEU A 6 13.03 7.09 45.02
C LEU A 6 12.12 7.46 43.84
N ARG A 7 11.17 8.39 44.04
CA ARG A 7 10.31 8.87 42.94
C ARG A 7 11.10 9.60 41.87
N ARG A 8 12.06 10.46 42.25
CA ARG A 8 12.92 11.16 41.28
C ARG A 8 13.81 10.20 40.51
N LEU A 9 14.42 9.22 41.18
CA LEU A 9 15.26 8.21 40.53
C LEU A 9 14.44 7.38 39.53
N ARG A 10 13.24 6.93 39.91
CA ARG A 10 12.33 6.22 38.99
C ARG A 10 11.94 7.06 37.78
N ALA A 11 11.65 8.35 37.97
CA ALA A 11 11.29 9.23 36.86
C ALA A 11 12.48 9.44 35.91
N ALA A 12 13.69 9.61 36.44
CA ALA A 12 14.91 9.73 35.63
C ALA A 12 15.21 8.44 34.85
N ASP A 13 15.08 7.27 35.49
CA ASP A 13 15.25 5.97 34.82
C ASP A 13 14.20 5.77 33.72
N GLN A 14 12.95 6.15 33.98
CA GLN A 14 11.87 6.06 33.01
C GLN A 14 12.15 6.95 31.79
N ALA A 15 12.54 8.21 32.01
CA ALA A 15 12.89 9.12 30.92
C ALA A 15 14.03 8.58 30.05
N LYS A 16 15.08 8.02 30.66
CA LYS A 16 16.18 7.39 29.92
C LYS A 16 15.70 6.20 29.08
N ARG A 17 14.84 5.35 29.64
CA ARG A 17 14.26 4.20 28.93
C ARG A 17 13.39 4.64 27.75
N GLU A 18 12.59 5.68 27.94
CA GLU A 18 11.74 6.21 26.88
C GLU A 18 12.54 6.80 25.72
N THR A 19 13.60 7.55 26.03
CA THR A 19 14.52 8.08 25.01
C THR A 19 15.22 6.95 24.26
N ALA A 20 15.76 5.95 24.97
CA ALA A 20 16.42 4.80 24.36
C ALA A 20 15.45 4.00 23.47
N LYS A 21 14.20 3.81 23.92
CA LYS A 21 13.16 3.16 23.11
C LYS A 21 12.85 3.96 21.85
N ALA A 22 12.63 5.28 21.97
CA ALA A 22 12.31 6.12 20.83
C ALA A 22 13.44 6.14 19.79
N ARG A 23 14.70 6.12 20.23
CA ARG A 23 15.87 5.99 19.36
C ARG A 23 15.88 4.65 18.62
N ASN A 24 15.68 3.54 19.35
CA ASN A 24 15.64 2.20 18.76
C ASN A 24 14.46 2.04 17.76
N ASP A 25 13.29 2.57 18.10
CA ASP A 25 12.11 2.55 17.22
C ASP A 25 12.39 3.30 15.90
N LEU A 26 13.13 4.41 15.94
CA LEU A 26 13.55 5.17 14.76
C LEU A 26 14.60 4.41 13.94
N GLU A 27 15.66 3.93 14.58
CA GLU A 27 16.74 3.17 13.94
C GLU A 27 16.21 1.93 13.23
N SER A 28 15.37 1.14 13.92
CA SER A 28 14.72 -0.04 13.37
C SER A 28 13.80 0.31 12.18
N TYR A 29 13.12 1.46 12.23
CA TYR A 29 12.29 1.91 11.13
C TYR A 29 13.14 2.30 9.91
N VAL A 30 14.24 3.03 10.09
CA VAL A 30 15.12 3.46 8.99
C VAL A 30 15.70 2.24 8.27
N ILE A 31 16.31 1.32 9.02
CA ILE A 31 16.91 0.10 8.46
C ILE A 31 15.84 -0.74 7.75
N GLY A 32 14.74 -1.06 8.44
CA GLY A 32 13.70 -1.92 7.88
C GLY A 32 12.93 -1.28 6.70
N THR A 33 12.90 0.05 6.60
CA THR A 33 12.26 0.74 5.47
C THR A 33 13.18 0.79 4.27
N ARG A 34 14.49 1.02 4.48
CA ARG A 34 15.49 1.00 3.41
C ARG A 34 15.49 -0.34 2.66
N ASP A 35 15.56 -1.44 3.41
CA ASP A 35 15.53 -2.80 2.86
C ASP A 35 14.27 -3.05 2.02
N LYS A 36 13.11 -2.54 2.46
CA LYS A 36 11.84 -2.69 1.74
C LYS A 36 11.76 -1.84 0.47
N VAL A 37 12.35 -0.66 0.47
CA VAL A 37 12.32 0.26 -0.69
C VAL A 37 13.31 -0.19 -1.75
N GLU A 38 14.50 -0.67 -1.35
CA GLU A 38 15.54 -1.17 -2.27
C GLU A 38 15.23 -2.59 -2.77
N GLY A 39 14.75 -3.49 -1.90
CA GLY A 39 14.54 -4.91 -2.21
C GLY A 39 13.10 -5.28 -2.60
N GLY A 40 12.12 -4.40 -2.40
CA GLY A 40 10.70 -4.71 -2.59
C GLY A 40 10.20 -4.45 -4.01
N GLU A 41 10.04 -5.51 -4.81
CA GLU A 41 9.39 -5.42 -6.14
C GLU A 41 7.96 -4.84 -6.04
N GLU A 42 7.27 -5.08 -4.92
CA GLU A 42 5.95 -4.53 -4.62
C GLU A 42 5.96 -3.00 -4.52
N VAL A 43 7.02 -2.42 -3.96
CA VAL A 43 7.20 -0.97 -3.84
C VAL A 43 7.54 -0.37 -5.21
N ALA A 44 8.34 -1.09 -6.01
CA ALA A 44 8.69 -0.67 -7.36
C ALA A 44 7.47 -0.54 -8.29
N GLY A 45 6.48 -1.44 -8.15
CA GLY A 45 5.26 -1.44 -8.97
C GLY A 45 4.25 -0.33 -8.64
N VAL A 46 4.34 0.31 -7.46
CA VAL A 46 3.39 1.35 -7.01
C VAL A 46 4.00 2.75 -6.93
N SER A 47 5.28 2.89 -7.24
CA SER A 47 6.03 4.15 -7.13
C SER A 47 6.90 4.42 -8.35
N THR A 48 7.24 5.68 -8.55
CA THR A 48 8.26 6.09 -9.52
C THR A 48 9.65 6.00 -8.91
N GLU A 49 10.68 5.82 -9.75
CA GLU A 49 12.08 5.79 -9.29
C GLU A 49 12.44 7.07 -8.51
N ALA A 50 12.10 8.24 -9.06
CA ALA A 50 12.37 9.52 -8.41
C ALA A 50 11.75 9.65 -7.00
N GLN A 51 10.58 9.04 -6.77
CA GLN A 51 9.96 9.03 -5.44
C GLN A 51 10.70 8.11 -4.47
N ARG A 52 11.21 6.98 -4.94
CA ARG A 52 12.01 6.06 -4.11
C ARG A 52 13.36 6.69 -3.77
N GLU A 53 14.05 7.24 -4.75
CA GLU A 53 15.33 7.94 -4.55
C GLU A 53 15.18 9.10 -3.56
N ALA A 54 14.14 9.93 -3.71
CA ALA A 54 13.87 11.03 -2.79
C ALA A 54 13.59 10.53 -1.35
N PHE A 55 12.89 9.40 -1.21
CA PHE A 55 12.61 8.83 0.12
C PHE A 55 13.84 8.15 0.73
N LEU A 56 14.68 7.47 -0.06
CA LEU A 56 15.96 6.92 0.38
C LEU A 56 16.92 8.03 0.83
N ALA A 57 16.95 9.16 0.12
CA ALA A 57 17.71 10.33 0.55
C ALA A 57 17.23 10.85 1.91
N GLN A 58 15.90 10.96 2.11
CA GLN A 58 15.34 11.35 3.42
C GLN A 58 15.69 10.36 4.54
N LEU A 59 15.72 9.04 4.25
CA LEU A 59 16.13 8.04 5.22
C LEU A 59 17.60 8.20 5.59
N ALA A 60 18.47 8.44 4.61
CA ALA A 60 19.90 8.69 4.84
C ALA A 60 20.14 9.97 5.66
N GLU A 61 19.42 11.07 5.36
CA GLU A 61 19.50 12.31 6.15
C GLU A 61 19.10 12.09 7.62
N VAL A 62 18.07 11.28 7.88
CA VAL A 62 17.65 10.95 9.25
C VAL A 62 18.63 10.00 9.94
N GLU A 63 19.25 9.08 9.19
CA GLU A 63 20.32 8.21 9.67
C GLU A 63 21.56 9.03 10.10
N ASP A 64 22.02 9.94 9.24
CA ASP A 64 23.12 10.86 9.54
C ASP A 64 22.79 11.74 10.75
N TRP A 65 21.56 12.25 10.83
CA TRP A 65 21.10 13.00 12.00
C TRP A 65 21.12 12.14 13.27
N LEU A 66 20.73 10.87 13.21
CA LEU A 66 20.69 9.95 14.36
C LEU A 66 22.06 9.74 15.01
N TYR A 67 23.13 9.75 14.20
CA TYR A 67 24.50 9.58 14.66
C TYR A 67 25.29 10.90 14.81
N GLY A 68 24.71 12.03 14.41
CA GLY A 68 25.27 13.38 14.57
C GLY A 68 24.50 14.21 15.60
N ASP A 69 23.71 15.17 15.10
CA ASP A 69 22.98 16.15 15.93
C ASP A 69 21.92 15.52 16.86
N GLY A 70 21.51 14.29 16.56
CA GLY A 70 20.51 13.52 17.29
C GLY A 70 21.06 12.69 18.45
N GLU A 71 22.34 12.75 18.82
CA GLU A 71 22.91 11.85 19.85
C GLU A 71 22.37 12.12 21.27
N ALA A 72 22.07 13.38 21.60
CA ALA A 72 21.70 13.81 22.95
C ALA A 72 20.29 14.42 23.07
N VAL A 73 19.41 14.17 22.09
CA VAL A 73 18.07 14.77 22.04
C VAL A 73 17.05 14.04 22.92
N GLY A 74 15.94 14.71 23.22
CA GLY A 74 14.84 14.13 23.99
C GLY A 74 14.01 13.12 23.18
N ALA A 75 13.28 12.24 23.87
CA ALA A 75 12.41 11.23 23.26
C ALA A 75 11.42 11.80 22.23
N GLU A 76 10.94 13.03 22.42
CA GLU A 76 9.98 13.67 21.51
C GLU A 76 10.57 14.03 20.15
N GLU A 77 11.86 14.34 20.05
CA GLU A 77 12.49 14.67 18.77
C GLU A 77 12.67 13.42 17.91
N TYR A 78 13.09 12.30 18.51
CA TYR A 78 13.12 11.01 17.81
C TYR A 78 11.74 10.62 17.30
N ARG A 79 10.70 10.78 18.13
CA ARG A 79 9.31 10.52 17.73
C ARG A 79 8.86 11.47 16.61
N ALA A 80 9.28 12.73 16.63
CA ALA A 80 8.96 13.69 15.57
C ALA A 80 9.59 13.30 14.23
N GLN A 81 10.87 12.90 14.22
CA GLN A 81 11.50 12.40 13.00
C GLN A 81 10.83 11.12 12.49
N LEU A 82 10.52 10.18 13.39
CA LEU A 82 9.80 8.96 13.03
C LEU A 82 8.42 9.27 12.41
N ARG A 83 7.67 10.23 12.94
CA ARG A 83 6.37 10.66 12.37
C ARG A 83 6.52 11.23 10.96
N LYS A 84 7.57 12.01 10.69
CA LYS A 84 7.84 12.57 9.35
C LYS A 84 8.11 11.46 8.34
N LEU A 85 8.95 10.49 8.68
CA LEU A 85 9.26 9.36 7.81
C LEU A 85 8.02 8.49 7.55
N ARG A 86 7.24 8.20 8.60
CA ARG A 86 6.00 7.42 8.50
C ARG A 86 4.94 8.05 7.60
N LEU A 87 4.83 9.38 7.58
CA LEU A 87 3.86 10.06 6.72
C LEU A 87 4.05 9.72 5.22
N VAL A 88 5.29 9.48 4.81
CA VAL A 88 5.64 9.11 3.43
C VAL A 88 5.67 7.59 3.28
N GLY A 89 6.39 6.90 4.16
CA GLY A 89 6.59 5.45 4.09
C GLY A 89 5.30 4.66 4.24
N ASP A 90 4.44 5.02 5.21
CA ASP A 90 3.22 4.25 5.48
C ASP A 90 2.26 4.31 4.29
N ARG A 91 2.12 5.48 3.64
CA ARG A 91 1.31 5.63 2.42
C ARG A 91 1.84 4.79 1.25
N LEU A 92 3.17 4.69 1.14
CA LEU A 92 3.80 3.89 0.10
C LEU A 92 3.54 2.39 0.34
N PHE A 93 3.72 1.92 1.56
CA PHE A 93 3.48 0.52 1.93
C PHE A 93 1.99 0.16 1.90
N GLU A 94 1.09 1.06 2.27
CA GLU A 94 -0.35 0.86 2.14
C GLU A 94 -0.75 0.66 0.68
N ARG A 95 -0.21 1.46 -0.24
CA ARG A 95 -0.46 1.29 -1.69
C ARG A 95 0.08 -0.04 -2.21
N ALA A 96 1.27 -0.45 -1.78
CA ALA A 96 1.85 -1.74 -2.16
C ALA A 96 0.98 -2.90 -1.65
N ALA A 97 0.61 -2.87 -0.37
CA ALA A 97 -0.26 -3.87 0.25
C ALA A 97 -1.65 -3.92 -0.39
N GLU A 98 -2.24 -2.76 -0.71
CA GLU A 98 -3.51 -2.70 -1.43
C GLU A 98 -3.38 -3.32 -2.82
N ALA A 99 -2.34 -2.97 -3.57
CA ALA A 99 -2.11 -3.52 -4.92
C ALA A 99 -2.00 -5.05 -4.90
N ALA A 100 -1.31 -5.62 -3.89
CA ALA A 100 -1.20 -7.07 -3.71
C ALA A 100 -2.52 -7.73 -3.26
N ALA A 101 -3.29 -7.08 -2.38
CA ALA A 101 -4.53 -7.63 -1.82
C ALA A 101 -5.73 -7.52 -2.78
N ARG A 102 -5.78 -6.46 -3.59
CA ARG A 102 -6.90 -6.12 -4.48
C ARG A 102 -7.34 -7.25 -5.43
N PRO A 103 -6.45 -7.97 -6.16
CA PRO A 103 -6.90 -9.04 -7.04
C PRO A 103 -7.57 -10.19 -6.28
N ARG A 104 -7.08 -10.53 -5.08
CA ARG A 104 -7.69 -11.56 -4.24
C ARG A 104 -9.08 -11.15 -3.78
N VAL A 105 -9.25 -9.90 -3.35
CA VAL A 105 -10.54 -9.37 -2.88
C VAL A 105 -11.55 -9.28 -4.03
N LEU A 106 -11.13 -8.84 -5.21
CA LEU A 106 -11.99 -8.79 -6.39
C LEU A 106 -12.45 -10.18 -6.82
N ARG A 107 -11.57 -11.19 -6.77
CA ARG A 107 -11.95 -12.57 -7.07
C ARG A 107 -13.02 -13.08 -6.09
N LEU A 108 -12.79 -12.90 -4.78
CA LEU A 108 -13.75 -13.31 -3.75
C LEU A 108 -15.11 -12.61 -3.92
N ALA A 109 -15.10 -11.32 -4.23
CA ALA A 109 -16.32 -10.58 -4.51
C ALA A 109 -17.03 -11.08 -5.77
N GLY A 110 -16.28 -11.44 -6.82
CA GLY A 110 -16.80 -12.09 -8.02
C GLY A 110 -17.47 -13.43 -7.70
N ASP A 111 -16.78 -14.30 -6.95
CA ASP A 111 -17.31 -15.60 -6.52
C ASP A 111 -18.62 -15.46 -5.72
N PHE A 112 -18.70 -14.43 -4.86
CA PHE A 112 -19.92 -14.11 -4.11
C PHE A 112 -21.07 -13.66 -5.02
N VAL A 113 -20.80 -12.79 -5.99
CA VAL A 113 -21.78 -12.34 -6.98
C VAL A 113 -22.27 -13.52 -7.82
N ASP A 114 -21.39 -14.44 -8.19
CA ASP A 114 -21.74 -15.63 -8.96
C ASP A 114 -22.58 -16.62 -8.14
N LEU A 115 -22.27 -16.80 -6.86
CA LEU A 115 -23.08 -17.60 -5.95
C LEU A 115 -24.47 -16.99 -5.78
N ALA A 116 -24.55 -15.68 -5.53
CA ALA A 116 -25.81 -14.96 -5.41
C ALA A 116 -26.66 -15.07 -6.69
N ARG A 117 -26.02 -14.99 -7.86
CA ARG A 117 -26.65 -15.19 -9.16
C ARG A 117 -27.20 -16.60 -9.32
N LYS A 118 -26.42 -17.63 -8.99
CA LYS A 118 -26.86 -19.04 -9.04
C LYS A 118 -28.04 -19.28 -8.10
N ALA A 119 -28.00 -18.71 -6.90
CA ALA A 119 -29.10 -18.80 -5.94
C ALA A 119 -30.37 -18.10 -6.45
N ALA A 120 -30.26 -16.89 -7.01
CA ALA A 120 -31.39 -16.18 -7.58
C ALA A 120 -32.04 -16.93 -8.76
N ASN A 121 -31.22 -17.57 -9.60
CA ASN A 121 -31.70 -18.36 -10.73
C ASN A 121 -32.37 -19.68 -10.32
N SER A 122 -32.11 -20.22 -9.13
CA SER A 122 -32.79 -21.42 -8.62
C SER A 122 -34.06 -21.13 -7.81
N TRP A 123 -34.37 -19.86 -7.55
CA TRP A 123 -35.60 -19.47 -6.84
C TRP A 123 -36.92 -19.78 -7.57
N PRO A 124 -37.02 -19.79 -8.91
CA PRO A 124 -38.24 -20.21 -9.59
C PRO A 124 -38.67 -21.63 -9.22
N ASP A 125 -37.70 -22.53 -9.03
CA ASP A 125 -37.96 -23.94 -8.70
C ASP A 125 -38.18 -24.16 -7.19
N ILE A 126 -37.43 -23.42 -6.35
CA ILE A 126 -37.43 -23.60 -4.89
C ILE A 126 -38.53 -22.76 -4.21
N LYS A 127 -38.91 -21.63 -4.79
CA LYS A 127 -39.82 -20.62 -4.20
C LYS A 127 -40.83 -20.08 -5.21
N PRO A 128 -41.80 -20.91 -5.65
CA PRO A 128 -42.77 -20.53 -6.67
C PRO A 128 -43.73 -19.39 -6.26
N TRP A 129 -43.76 -18.99 -4.99
CA TRP A 129 -44.57 -17.87 -4.50
C TRP A 129 -43.92 -16.49 -4.69
N LEU A 130 -42.68 -16.41 -5.19
CA LEU A 130 -42.06 -15.14 -5.54
C LEU A 130 -42.47 -14.69 -6.95
N ASN A 131 -42.74 -13.40 -7.12
CA ASN A 131 -43.04 -12.83 -8.43
C ASN A 131 -41.81 -12.95 -9.35
N ALA A 132 -41.98 -13.58 -10.52
CA ALA A 132 -40.91 -13.75 -11.50
C ALA A 132 -40.31 -12.41 -11.98
N SER A 133 -41.13 -11.36 -12.02
CA SER A 133 -40.71 -9.99 -12.38
C SER A 133 -39.70 -9.42 -11.37
N ASP A 134 -39.89 -9.67 -10.08
CA ASP A 134 -39.03 -9.14 -9.02
C ASP A 134 -37.67 -9.86 -9.01
N ILE A 135 -37.67 -11.17 -9.28
CA ILE A 135 -36.44 -11.97 -9.40
C ILE A 135 -35.60 -11.50 -10.60
N ALA A 136 -36.22 -11.30 -11.76
CA ALA A 136 -35.53 -10.81 -12.95
C ALA A 136 -34.92 -9.42 -12.75
N ALA A 137 -35.66 -8.52 -12.07
CA ALA A 137 -35.16 -7.20 -11.70
C ALA A 137 -33.98 -7.26 -10.72
N LEU A 138 -33.99 -8.22 -9.78
CA LEU A 138 -32.92 -8.41 -8.81
C LEU A 138 -31.64 -8.96 -9.46
N VAL A 139 -31.78 -9.96 -10.35
CA VAL A 139 -30.66 -10.49 -11.14
C VAL A 139 -30.06 -9.40 -12.02
N ALA A 140 -30.89 -8.60 -12.70
CA ALA A 140 -30.43 -7.47 -13.52
C ALA A 140 -29.62 -6.44 -12.71
N LYS A 141 -30.04 -6.13 -11.46
CA LYS A 141 -29.28 -5.25 -10.56
C LYS A 141 -27.92 -5.84 -10.15
N VAL A 142 -27.87 -7.16 -9.91
CA VAL A 142 -26.62 -7.87 -9.59
C VAL A 142 -25.68 -7.96 -10.80
N VAL A 143 -26.22 -7.96 -12.04
CA VAL A 143 -25.42 -7.86 -13.28
C VAL A 143 -24.93 -6.44 -13.52
N GLY A 144 -25.76 -5.42 -13.27
CA GLY A 144 -25.39 -4.03 -13.47
C GLY A 144 -24.31 -3.52 -12.53
N SER A 145 -24.11 -4.18 -11.38
CA SER A 145 -23.06 -3.85 -10.41
C SER A 145 -21.70 -4.48 -10.72
N THR A 146 -21.43 -4.92 -11.96
CA THR A 146 -20.14 -5.53 -12.33
C THR A 146 -18.97 -4.66 -11.86
N LEU A 147 -18.14 -5.25 -10.99
CA LEU A 147 -16.93 -4.62 -10.52
C LEU A 147 -16.05 -4.28 -11.74
N PRO A 148 -15.48 -3.06 -11.81
CA PRO A 148 -14.60 -2.70 -12.90
C PRO A 148 -13.44 -3.69 -12.91
N THR A 149 -13.34 -4.48 -13.99
CA THR A 149 -12.17 -5.32 -14.24
C THR A 149 -10.96 -4.41 -14.33
N LEU A 150 -10.03 -4.54 -13.37
CA LEU A 150 -8.83 -3.73 -13.41
C LEU A 150 -7.99 -4.11 -14.63
N PRO A 151 -7.45 -3.13 -15.36
CA PRO A 151 -6.35 -3.42 -16.26
C PRO A 151 -5.21 -4.01 -15.43
N THR A 152 -4.72 -5.18 -15.83
CA THR A 152 -3.56 -5.82 -15.22
C THR A 152 -2.37 -4.86 -15.20
N PRO A 153 -1.48 -4.93 -14.19
CA PRO A 153 -0.37 -3.97 -14.02
C PRO A 153 0.54 -3.85 -15.26
N HIS A 154 0.61 -4.89 -16.08
CA HIS A 154 1.26 -4.84 -17.40
C HIS A 154 0.65 -3.74 -18.30
N ALA A 155 -0.68 -3.62 -18.37
CA ALA A 155 -1.36 -2.62 -19.20
C ALA A 155 -1.17 -1.17 -18.70
N ALA A 156 -0.97 -0.97 -17.40
CA ALA A 156 -0.75 0.37 -16.82
C ALA A 156 0.67 0.90 -17.10
N HIS A 157 1.69 0.05 -16.97
CA HIS A 157 3.07 0.41 -17.36
C HIS A 157 3.18 0.71 -18.87
N VAL A 158 2.50 -0.09 -19.71
CA VAL A 158 2.47 0.13 -21.16
C VAL A 158 1.75 1.44 -21.50
N ALA A 159 0.67 1.79 -20.78
CA ALA A 159 -0.04 3.05 -20.99
C ALA A 159 0.75 4.29 -20.53
N HIS A 160 1.49 4.21 -19.42
CA HIS A 160 2.37 5.31 -18.98
C HIS A 160 3.57 5.48 -19.91
N ALA A 161 4.19 4.36 -20.34
CA ALA A 161 5.27 4.37 -21.33
C ALA A 161 4.81 4.91 -22.69
N ALA A 162 3.60 4.57 -23.14
CA ALA A 162 3.02 5.10 -24.37
C ALA A 162 2.74 6.61 -24.29
N ARG A 163 2.24 7.12 -23.15
CA ARG A 163 2.04 8.56 -22.93
C ARG A 163 3.36 9.33 -22.87
N ALA A 164 4.37 8.76 -22.23
CA ALA A 164 5.71 9.34 -22.16
C ALA A 164 6.42 9.36 -23.54
N ALA A 165 6.25 8.30 -24.35
CA ALA A 165 6.79 8.26 -25.72
C ALA A 165 6.11 9.30 -26.63
N HIS A 166 4.80 9.48 -26.50
CA HIS A 166 4.04 10.46 -27.28
C HIS A 166 4.39 11.92 -26.90
N ALA A 167 4.63 12.19 -25.61
CA ALA A 167 5.09 13.50 -25.13
C ALA A 167 6.53 13.83 -25.56
N ALA A 168 7.37 12.81 -25.79
CA ALA A 168 8.75 12.95 -26.24
C ALA A 168 8.92 12.93 -27.78
N GLY A 169 7.83 12.90 -28.55
CA GLY A 169 7.86 12.88 -30.02
C GLY A 169 8.49 11.64 -30.64
N ARG A 170 8.62 10.54 -29.88
CA ARG A 170 9.16 9.26 -30.35
C ARG A 170 8.03 8.30 -30.71
N ALA A 171 8.18 7.56 -31.80
CA ALA A 171 7.21 6.54 -32.20
C ALA A 171 7.08 5.47 -31.11
N CYS A 172 5.85 5.20 -30.67
CA CYS A 172 5.55 4.12 -29.74
C CYS A 172 6.08 2.78 -30.28
N PRO A 173 6.81 1.98 -29.49
CA PRO A 173 7.05 0.60 -29.86
C PRO A 173 5.74 -0.17 -29.62
N LEU A 174 5.00 -0.43 -30.69
CA LEU A 174 3.85 -1.34 -30.65
C LEU A 174 4.35 -2.74 -30.25
N PRO A 175 3.74 -3.41 -29.26
CA PRO A 175 3.98 -4.82 -29.07
C PRO A 175 3.29 -5.58 -30.21
N TRP A 176 3.92 -6.67 -30.66
CA TRP A 176 3.41 -7.70 -31.59
C TRP A 176 3.01 -7.25 -33.01
N THR A 177 3.97 -7.26 -33.93
CA THR A 177 3.70 -7.68 -35.31
C THR A 177 3.47 -9.20 -35.30
N THR A 178 2.23 -9.67 -35.27
CA THR A 178 1.94 -11.01 -35.80
C THR A 178 2.17 -10.95 -37.30
N SER A 179 3.24 -11.59 -37.76
CA SER A 179 3.21 -12.10 -39.13
C SER A 179 2.21 -13.26 -39.13
N ALA A 180 1.20 -13.16 -40.00
CA ALA A 180 0.40 -14.30 -40.38
C ALA A 180 1.25 -15.13 -41.36
N PRO A 181 1.38 -16.46 -41.20
CA PRO A 181 1.76 -17.30 -42.33
C PRO A 181 0.53 -17.55 -43.20
N GLY A 182 0.72 -17.47 -44.52
CA GLY A 182 -0.25 -17.90 -45.52
C GLY A 182 -0.36 -19.42 -45.65
#